data_AF-A0A822BZS8-F1
#
_entry.id   AF-A0A822BZS8-F1
#
_cell.length_a   1.000
_cell.length_b   1.000
_cell.length_c   1.000
_cell.angle_alpha   90.00
_cell.angle_beta   90.00
_cell.angle_gamma   90.00
#
_symmetry.space_group_name_H-M   'P 1'
#
loop_
_entity.id
_entity.type
_entity.pdbx_description
1 polymer ?
#
loop_
_entity_poly.entity_id
_entity_poly.type
_entity_poly.pdbx_seq_one_letter_code
_entity_poly.pdbx_strand_id
1 'polypeptide(L)'
;TNEAAKPTIALDYNYAKKPKTIDTIGKDIGHIWELGDGTFLTKLIDVVLTPETIGNASVVLVLDLSQPQELWHTYQILYEAIAKRVKYCISEAAKQNPHIKDKLKEAILKRLGNAVRLDKGEIEPLRIPLLIIGSKYDQFQTLEPDEKKSIIKTLRFLTYYHGATLMSYSEKQESVHLRAIINHFLFDTALS
;
A
#
# COMPACT_ATOMS: atom_id res chain seq x y z
N THR A 1 -10.31 14.29 18.16
CA THR A 1 -10.65 13.50 19.35
C THR A 1 -9.58 12.45 19.50
N ASN A 2 -8.88 12.44 20.65
CA ASN A 2 -7.87 11.43 20.95
C ASN A 2 -8.59 10.17 21.46
N GLU A 3 -9.33 9.53 20.58
CA GLU A 3 -10.01 8.26 20.84
C GLU A 3 -9.00 7.16 20.52
N ALA A 4 -8.72 6.27 21.47
CA ALA A 4 -7.75 5.19 21.25
C ALA A 4 -8.18 4.33 20.05
N ALA A 5 -7.24 4.05 19.15
CA ALA A 5 -7.51 3.21 17.98
C ALA A 5 -8.07 1.86 18.43
N LYS A 6 -9.27 1.51 17.95
CA LYS A 6 -9.86 0.20 18.22
C LYS A 6 -9.09 -0.85 17.42
N PRO A 7 -8.71 -2.00 18.02
CA PRO A 7 -8.13 -3.09 17.25
C PRO A 7 -9.09 -3.55 16.15
N THR A 8 -8.61 -3.62 14.92
CA THR A 8 -9.34 -4.14 13.76
C THR A 8 -9.57 -5.64 13.94
N ILE A 9 -10.82 -6.07 13.84
CA ILE A 9 -11.18 -7.49 13.95
C ILE A 9 -11.49 -8.01 12.54
N ALA A 10 -10.62 -8.87 12.03
CA ALA A 10 -10.74 -9.44 10.70
C ALA A 10 -10.73 -8.38 9.58
N LEU A 11 -11.89 -7.98 9.05
CA LEU A 11 -11.96 -7.09 7.89
C LEU A 11 -12.93 -5.94 8.18
N ASP A 12 -12.40 -4.73 8.33
CA ASP A 12 -13.19 -3.53 8.55
C ASP A 12 -13.32 -2.72 7.27
N TYR A 13 -14.51 -2.14 7.07
CA TYR A 13 -14.84 -1.30 5.92
C TYR A 13 -15.09 0.14 6.35
N ASN A 14 -14.43 1.07 5.66
CA ASN A 14 -14.61 2.50 5.79
C ASN A 14 -14.71 3.13 4.39
N TYR A 15 -15.16 4.39 4.33
CA TYR A 15 -15.11 5.15 3.08
C TYR A 15 -14.80 6.63 3.35
N ALA A 16 -14.14 7.27 2.40
CA ALA A 16 -13.91 8.70 2.39
C ALA A 16 -14.65 9.34 1.22
N LYS A 17 -15.06 10.60 1.40
CA LYS A 17 -15.70 11.40 0.35
C LYS A 17 -14.84 12.63 0.07
N LYS A 18 -14.47 12.83 -1.19
CA LYS A 18 -13.81 14.07 -1.63
C LYS A 18 -14.82 14.93 -2.42
N PRO A 19 -15.09 16.18 -2.00
CA PRO A 19 -15.87 17.10 -2.81
C PRO A 19 -15.04 17.53 -4.04
N LYS A 20 -15.66 17.55 -5.23
CA LYS A 20 -15.05 18.19 -6.40
C LYS A 20 -15.14 19.70 -6.25
N THR A 21 -14.04 20.39 -6.50
CA THR A 21 -13.87 21.82 -6.19
C THR A 21 -14.64 22.77 -7.10
N ILE A 22 -15.44 22.27 -8.07
CA ILE A 22 -16.16 23.09 -9.05
C ILE A 22 -17.53 22.44 -9.36
N ASP A 23 -18.62 23.13 -9.01
CA ASP A 23 -20.03 23.05 -9.47
C ASP A 23 -20.51 21.79 -10.23
N THR A 24 -20.15 20.61 -9.75
CA THR A 24 -20.69 19.33 -10.20
C THR A 24 -21.13 18.53 -8.98
N ILE A 25 -22.36 18.05 -9.01
CA ILE A 25 -23.08 17.38 -7.90
C ILE A 25 -22.51 15.96 -7.62
N GLY A 26 -21.27 15.67 -8.05
CA GLY A 26 -20.59 14.39 -7.86
C GLY A 26 -19.52 14.47 -6.77
N LYS A 27 -19.61 13.63 -5.73
CA LYS A 27 -18.55 13.40 -4.74
C LYS A 27 -17.77 12.16 -5.17
N ASP A 28 -16.44 12.23 -5.22
CA ASP A 28 -15.63 11.02 -5.39
C ASP A 28 -15.66 10.23 -4.08
N ILE A 29 -15.90 8.92 -4.18
CA ILE A 29 -15.97 8.01 -3.03
C ILE A 29 -14.78 7.06 -3.11
N GLY A 30 -13.96 7.09 -2.07
CA GLY A 30 -12.86 6.17 -1.88
C GLY A 30 -13.26 5.11 -0.87
N HIS A 31 -13.24 3.85 -1.27
CA HIS A 31 -13.53 2.72 -0.39
C HIS A 31 -12.22 2.24 0.26
N ILE A 32 -12.25 2.04 1.57
CA ILE A 32 -11.10 1.66 2.38
C ILE A 32 -11.46 0.36 3.09
N TRP A 33 -10.60 -0.64 2.93
CA TRP A 33 -10.72 -1.89 3.66
C TRP A 33 -9.45 -2.11 4.47
N GLU A 34 -9.62 -2.43 5.74
CA GLU A 34 -8.53 -2.68 6.67
C GLU A 34 -8.59 -4.13 7.12
N LEU A 35 -7.47 -4.83 6.96
CA LEU A 35 -7.32 -6.22 7.40
C LEU A 35 -6.58 -6.25 8.74
N GLY A 36 -7.28 -6.69 9.79
CA GLY A 36 -6.72 -6.94 11.11
C GLY A 36 -6.11 -8.33 11.25
N ASP A 37 -5.55 -8.60 12.43
CA ASP A 37 -4.97 -9.89 12.84
C ASP A 37 -3.74 -10.34 12.03
N GLY A 38 -3.03 -9.38 11.43
CA GLY A 38 -1.74 -9.57 10.77
C GLY A 38 -1.80 -10.57 9.62
N THR A 39 -1.13 -11.72 9.78
CA THR A 39 -0.90 -12.70 8.71
C THR A 39 -1.97 -13.80 8.64
N PHE A 40 -2.80 -13.96 9.67
CA PHE A 40 -3.75 -15.07 9.79
C PHE A 40 -4.91 -14.98 8.81
N LEU A 41 -5.37 -13.77 8.50
CA LEU A 41 -6.58 -13.52 7.73
C LEU A 41 -6.32 -13.06 6.30
N THR A 42 -5.13 -13.35 5.77
CA THR A 42 -4.72 -13.02 4.38
C THR A 42 -5.70 -13.50 3.31
N LYS A 43 -6.49 -14.56 3.58
CA LYS A 43 -7.55 -15.01 2.66
C LYS A 43 -8.66 -13.98 2.45
N LEU A 44 -8.89 -13.07 3.39
CA LEU A 44 -9.91 -12.01 3.26
C LEU A 44 -9.52 -10.95 2.22
N ILE A 45 -8.25 -10.89 1.80
CA ILE A 45 -7.81 -10.06 0.67
C ILE A 45 -8.61 -10.41 -0.61
N ASP A 46 -9.01 -11.68 -0.75
CA ASP A 46 -9.82 -12.14 -1.89
C ASP A 46 -11.21 -11.50 -1.96
N VAL A 47 -11.76 -11.07 -0.83
CA VAL A 47 -13.07 -10.42 -0.75
C VAL A 47 -12.97 -8.97 -1.22
N VAL A 48 -11.83 -8.31 -0.96
CA VAL A 48 -11.62 -6.88 -1.20
C VAL A 48 -11.10 -6.60 -2.61
N LEU A 49 -10.05 -7.33 -3.01
CA LEU A 49 -9.45 -7.14 -4.32
C LEU A 49 -10.18 -8.00 -5.33
N THR A 50 -10.90 -7.38 -6.26
CA THR A 50 -11.69 -8.09 -7.28
C THR A 50 -11.16 -7.79 -8.67
N PRO A 51 -11.37 -8.68 -9.66
CA PRO A 51 -11.04 -8.40 -11.06
C PRO A 51 -11.66 -7.09 -11.58
N GLU A 52 -12.86 -6.75 -11.11
CA GLU A 52 -13.62 -5.58 -11.54
C GLU A 52 -12.99 -4.27 -11.03
N THR A 53 -12.46 -4.28 -9.81
CA THR A 53 -11.91 -3.08 -9.14
C THR A 53 -10.39 -2.94 -9.25
N ILE A 54 -9.66 -3.97 -9.71
CA ILE A 54 -8.19 -4.01 -9.69
C ILE A 54 -7.52 -2.84 -10.42
N GLY A 55 -8.16 -2.30 -11.45
CA GLY A 55 -7.63 -1.17 -12.23
C GLY A 55 -7.59 0.15 -11.46
N ASN A 56 -8.33 0.25 -10.35
CA ASN A 56 -8.42 1.44 -9.49
C ASN A 56 -8.02 1.12 -8.03
N ALA A 57 -7.42 -0.06 -7.78
CA ALA A 57 -7.02 -0.49 -6.46
C ALA A 57 -5.61 0.02 -6.13
N SER A 58 -5.40 0.33 -4.86
CA SER A 58 -4.09 0.66 -4.28
C SER A 58 -3.94 -0.12 -2.97
N VAL A 59 -2.71 -0.42 -2.58
CA VAL A 59 -2.41 -1.20 -1.37
C VAL A 59 -1.55 -0.39 -0.42
N VAL A 60 -1.92 -0.42 0.87
CA VAL A 60 -1.12 0.07 1.98
C VAL A 60 -0.76 -1.11 2.87
N LEU A 61 0.55 -1.36 3.03
CA LEU A 61 1.10 -2.41 3.87
C LEU A 61 1.74 -1.76 5.09
N VAL A 62 1.18 -1.99 6.27
CA VAL A 62 1.69 -1.44 7.54
C VAL A 62 2.52 -2.50 8.26
N LEU A 63 3.75 -2.14 8.62
CA LEU A 63 4.69 -2.98 9.35
C LEU A 63 4.95 -2.39 10.73
N ASP A 64 4.97 -3.23 11.76
CA ASP A 64 5.36 -2.82 13.10
C ASP A 64 6.89 -2.73 13.22
N LEU A 65 7.43 -1.53 13.39
CA LEU A 65 8.88 -1.35 13.54
C LEU A 65 9.39 -1.64 14.96
N SER A 66 8.51 -1.83 15.94
CA SER A 66 8.88 -2.19 17.31
C SER A 66 9.28 -3.66 17.46
N GLN A 67 8.89 -4.51 16.50
CA GLN A 67 9.16 -5.95 16.50
C GLN A 67 10.01 -6.35 15.28
N PRO A 68 11.31 -6.00 15.25
CA PRO A 68 12.15 -6.22 14.07
C PRO A 68 12.33 -7.70 13.71
N GLN A 69 12.22 -8.58 14.71
CA GLN A 69 12.33 -10.03 14.55
C GLN A 69 11.18 -10.60 13.68
N GLU A 70 10.00 -9.99 13.76
CA GLU A 70 8.78 -10.45 13.07
C GLU A 70 8.54 -9.70 11.76
N LEU A 71 9.19 -8.53 11.58
CA LEU A 71 8.96 -7.61 10.48
C LEU A 71 9.12 -8.28 9.11
N TRP A 72 10.22 -9.03 8.93
CA TRP A 72 10.50 -9.71 7.66
C TRP A 72 9.47 -10.80 7.36
N HIS A 73 9.18 -11.66 8.34
CA HIS A 73 8.21 -12.74 8.18
C HIS A 73 6.81 -12.21 7.87
N THR A 74 6.39 -11.16 8.60
CA THR A 74 5.12 -10.47 8.39
C THR A 74 5.05 -9.88 7.00
N TYR A 75 6.09 -9.17 6.57
CA TYR A 75 6.16 -8.59 5.24
C TYR A 75 6.01 -9.66 4.15
N GLN A 76 6.77 -10.76 4.24
CA GLN A 76 6.74 -11.82 3.23
C GLN A 76 5.34 -12.41 3.08
N ILE A 77 4.70 -12.83 4.18
CA ILE A 77 3.37 -13.44 4.12
C ILE A 77 2.34 -12.47 3.51
N LEU A 78 2.34 -11.22 3.98
CA LEU A 78 1.40 -10.22 3.49
C LEU A 78 1.64 -9.90 2.01
N TYR A 79 2.89 -9.63 1.63
CA TYR A 79 3.24 -9.28 0.26
C TYR A 79 2.94 -10.43 -0.70
N GLU A 80 3.29 -11.68 -0.36
CA GLU A 80 3.00 -12.84 -1.20
C GLU A 80 1.49 -13.03 -1.41
N ALA A 81 0.69 -12.89 -0.36
CA ALA A 81 -0.76 -12.97 -0.47
C ALA A 81 -1.33 -11.87 -1.39
N ILE A 82 -0.86 -10.63 -1.21
CA ILE A 82 -1.26 -9.48 -2.04
C ILE A 82 -0.83 -9.70 -3.50
N ALA A 83 0.43 -10.03 -3.75
CA ALA A 83 0.97 -10.22 -5.09
C ALA A 83 0.26 -11.36 -5.83
N LYS A 84 0.01 -12.48 -5.15
CA LYS A 84 -0.76 -13.61 -5.69
C LYS A 84 -2.17 -13.16 -6.09
N ARG A 85 -2.87 -12.43 -5.21
CA ARG A 85 -4.23 -11.97 -5.50
C ARG A 85 -4.26 -10.94 -6.62
N VAL A 86 -3.37 -9.96 -6.63
CA VAL A 86 -3.23 -8.97 -7.71
C VAL A 86 -3.02 -9.66 -9.05
N LYS A 87 -2.10 -10.64 -9.11
CA LYS A 87 -1.85 -11.42 -10.34
C LYS A 87 -3.10 -12.13 -10.84
N TYR A 88 -3.83 -12.79 -9.94
CA TYR A 88 -5.11 -13.44 -10.25
C TYR A 88 -6.15 -12.46 -10.78
N CYS A 89 -6.39 -11.34 -10.08
CA CYS A 89 -7.38 -10.35 -10.49
C CYS A 89 -7.06 -9.77 -11.88
N ILE A 90 -5.78 -9.51 -12.17
CA ILE A 90 -5.36 -9.02 -13.49
C ILE A 90 -5.59 -10.09 -14.58
N SER A 91 -5.31 -11.36 -14.31
CA SER A 91 -5.57 -12.42 -15.29
C SER A 91 -7.04 -12.58 -15.60
N GLU A 92 -7.91 -12.50 -14.59
CA GLU A 92 -9.35 -12.59 -14.78
C GLU A 92 -9.92 -11.34 -15.47
N ALA A 93 -9.51 -10.15 -15.04
CA ALA A 93 -9.93 -8.89 -15.65
C ALA A 93 -9.51 -8.81 -17.12
N ALA A 94 -8.35 -9.37 -17.47
CA ALA A 94 -7.86 -9.40 -18.86
C ALA A 94 -8.72 -10.26 -19.80
N LYS A 95 -9.52 -11.20 -19.27
CA LYS A 95 -10.48 -11.97 -20.09
C LYS A 95 -11.61 -11.09 -20.60
N GLN A 96 -12.02 -10.10 -19.80
CA GLN A 96 -13.10 -9.16 -20.14
C GLN A 96 -12.56 -7.91 -20.85
N ASN A 97 -11.40 -7.42 -20.42
CA ASN A 97 -10.73 -6.25 -20.99
C ASN A 97 -9.24 -6.56 -21.27
N PRO A 98 -8.90 -6.98 -22.50
CA PRO A 98 -7.52 -7.31 -22.86
C PRO A 98 -6.52 -6.16 -22.64
N HIS A 99 -6.96 -4.91 -22.74
CA HIS A 99 -6.12 -3.72 -22.60
C HIS A 99 -5.73 -3.38 -21.15
N ILE A 100 -6.32 -4.05 -20.15
CA ILE A 100 -6.03 -3.75 -18.74
C ILE A 100 -4.55 -3.94 -18.40
N LYS A 101 -3.89 -4.95 -19.01
CA LYS A 101 -2.46 -5.21 -18.77
C LYS A 101 -1.59 -4.06 -19.26
N ASP A 102 -1.92 -3.47 -20.40
CA ASP A 102 -1.16 -2.36 -20.97
C ASP A 102 -1.43 -1.07 -20.19
N LYS A 103 -2.68 -0.81 -19.81
CA LYS A 103 -3.02 0.29 -18.89
C LYS A 103 -2.24 0.22 -17.58
N LEU A 104 -2.15 -0.96 -16.96
CA LEU A 104 -1.40 -1.15 -15.72
C LEU A 104 0.11 -1.01 -15.92
N LYS A 105 0.66 -1.46 -17.05
CA LYS A 105 2.08 -1.22 -17.40
C LYS A 105 2.36 0.28 -17.55
N GLU A 106 1.51 1.01 -18.26
CA GLU A 106 1.63 2.46 -18.40
C GLU A 106 1.55 3.18 -17.06
N ALA A 107 0.65 2.74 -16.17
CA ALA A 107 0.53 3.30 -14.82
C ALA A 107 1.82 3.10 -14.00
N ILE A 108 2.48 1.94 -14.12
CA ILE A 108 3.78 1.70 -13.48
C ILE A 108 4.85 2.64 -14.04
N LEU A 109 4.93 2.79 -15.37
CA LEU A 109 5.91 3.67 -16.01
C LEU A 109 5.72 5.13 -15.59
N LYS A 110 4.47 5.60 -15.50
CA LYS A 110 4.14 6.94 -15.00
C LYS A 110 4.56 7.11 -13.54
N ARG A 111 4.33 6.11 -12.69
CA ARG A 111 4.64 6.16 -11.24
C ARG A 111 6.14 6.12 -10.96
N LEU A 112 6.87 5.24 -11.64
CA LEU A 112 8.30 5.01 -11.40
C LEU A 112 9.20 5.92 -12.24
N GLY A 113 8.63 6.58 -13.25
CA GLY A 113 9.35 7.40 -14.21
C GLY A 113 10.23 6.58 -15.18
N ASN A 114 10.84 7.29 -16.13
CA ASN A 114 11.70 6.69 -17.16
C ASN A 114 13.05 6.16 -16.62
N ALA A 115 13.35 6.40 -15.35
CA ALA A 115 14.61 6.00 -14.72
C ALA A 115 14.67 4.50 -14.38
N VAL A 116 13.52 3.82 -14.38
CA VAL A 116 13.42 2.42 -13.96
C VAL A 116 13.37 1.50 -15.17
N ARG A 117 14.48 0.78 -15.39
CA ARG A 117 14.63 -0.22 -16.44
C ARG A 117 13.97 -1.54 -16.05
N LEU A 118 12.65 -1.60 -16.24
CA LEU A 118 11.84 -2.83 -16.07
C LEU A 118 12.33 -3.98 -16.96
N ASP A 119 12.98 -3.67 -18.07
CA ASP A 119 13.51 -4.62 -19.05
C ASP A 119 14.72 -5.43 -18.55
N LYS A 120 15.45 -4.91 -17.56
CA LYS A 120 16.65 -5.56 -17.01
C LYS A 120 16.37 -6.55 -15.88
N GLY A 121 15.12 -6.64 -15.41
CA GLY A 121 14.76 -7.50 -14.28
C GLY A 121 15.38 -7.08 -12.94
N GLU A 122 15.89 -5.86 -12.84
CA GLU A 122 16.50 -5.31 -11.61
C GLU A 122 15.45 -5.07 -10.51
N ILE A 123 14.18 -4.89 -10.90
CA ILE A 123 13.05 -4.71 -10.00
C ILE A 123 11.83 -5.53 -10.45
N GLU A 124 10.94 -5.85 -9.51
CA GLU A 124 9.65 -6.50 -9.75
C GLU A 124 8.51 -5.68 -9.13
N PRO A 125 8.04 -4.62 -9.81
CA PRO A 125 7.06 -3.72 -9.23
C PRO A 125 5.68 -4.35 -9.15
N LEU A 126 4.98 -4.04 -8.05
CA LEU A 126 3.57 -4.39 -7.95
C LEU A 126 2.78 -3.66 -9.05
N ARG A 127 1.88 -4.39 -9.71
CA ARG A 127 1.10 -3.89 -10.85
C ARG A 127 0.08 -2.81 -10.48
N ILE A 128 -0.17 -2.62 -9.19
CA ILE A 128 -0.97 -1.55 -8.60
C ILE A 128 -0.11 -0.76 -7.60
N PRO A 129 -0.48 0.48 -7.23
CA PRO A 129 0.27 1.26 -6.25
C PRO A 129 0.43 0.53 -4.91
N LEU A 130 1.65 0.58 -4.36
CA LEU A 130 1.99 0.00 -3.07
C LEU A 130 2.66 1.07 -2.19
N LEU A 131 2.11 1.27 -1.00
CA LEU A 131 2.69 2.08 0.07
C LEU A 131 3.08 1.15 1.21
N ILE A 132 4.33 1.19 1.64
CA ILE A 132 4.83 0.51 2.83
C ILE A 132 4.95 1.56 3.94
N ILE A 133 4.28 1.33 5.07
CA ILE A 133 4.32 2.19 6.24
C ILE A 133 5.00 1.44 7.39
N GLY A 134 6.10 1.98 7.90
CA GLY A 134 6.66 1.55 9.19
C GLY A 134 5.97 2.28 10.34
N SER A 135 5.15 1.57 11.11
CA SER A 135 4.44 2.07 12.29
C SER A 135 5.29 2.03 13.56
N LYS A 136 4.81 2.66 14.64
CA LYS A 136 5.50 2.78 15.95
C LYS A 136 6.93 3.34 15.82
N TYR A 137 7.09 4.35 14.96
CA TYR A 137 8.40 4.94 14.68
C TYR A 137 9.10 5.52 15.91
N ASP A 138 8.35 5.96 16.92
CA ASP A 138 8.90 6.42 18.20
C ASP A 138 9.59 5.29 18.99
N GLN A 139 9.10 4.06 18.90
CA GLN A 139 9.76 2.89 19.50
C GLN A 139 10.94 2.43 18.64
N PHE A 140 10.82 2.48 17.32
CA PHE A 140 11.95 2.26 16.42
C PHE A 140 13.13 3.18 16.74
N GLN A 141 12.87 4.43 17.11
CA GLN A 141 13.90 5.40 17.50
C GLN A 141 14.68 5.00 18.77
N THR A 142 14.18 4.09 19.61
CA THR A 142 14.89 3.63 20.81
C THR A 142 15.76 2.40 20.58
N LEU A 143 15.66 1.75 19.41
CA LEU A 143 16.45 0.56 19.08
C LEU A 143 17.95 0.85 18.92
N GLU A 144 18.77 -0.19 18.94
CA GLU A 144 20.22 -0.04 18.71
C GLU A 144 20.52 0.43 17.27
N PRO A 145 21.60 1.20 17.05
CA PRO A 145 21.94 1.74 15.72
C PRO A 145 22.07 0.68 14.62
N ASP A 146 22.62 -0.49 14.95
CA ASP A 146 22.81 -1.58 13.98
C ASP A 146 21.48 -2.23 13.58
N GLU A 147 20.56 -2.41 14.52
CA GLU A 147 19.21 -2.90 14.24
C GLU A 147 18.45 -1.93 13.33
N LYS A 148 18.47 -0.63 13.67
CA LYS A 148 17.86 0.44 12.83
C LYS A 148 18.41 0.42 11.41
N LYS A 149 19.74 0.32 11.28
CA LYS A 149 20.42 0.30 9.98
C LYS A 149 20.01 -0.92 9.15
N SER A 150 19.89 -2.09 9.79
CA SER A 150 19.41 -3.31 9.16
C SER A 150 17.99 -3.15 8.63
N ILE A 151 17.05 -2.72 9.50
CA ILE A 151 15.64 -2.53 9.16
C ILE A 151 15.48 -1.52 8.01
N ILE A 152 16.11 -0.35 8.10
CA ILE A 152 16.00 0.68 7.06
C ILE A 152 16.56 0.18 5.72
N LYS A 153 17.70 -0.54 5.73
CA LYS A 153 18.25 -1.11 4.49
C LYS A 153 17.30 -2.11 3.86
N THR A 154 16.74 -3.00 4.66
CA THR A 154 15.76 -4.00 4.21
C THR A 154 14.52 -3.33 3.63
N LEU A 155 13.91 -2.38 4.35
CA LEU A 155 12.73 -1.66 3.87
C LEU A 155 13.03 -0.89 2.57
N ARG A 156 14.17 -0.18 2.50
CA ARG A 156 14.58 0.53 1.27
C ARG A 156 14.76 -0.42 0.09
N PHE A 157 15.37 -1.58 0.32
CA PHE A 157 15.51 -2.60 -0.71
C PHE A 157 14.15 -3.09 -1.18
N LEU A 158 13.26 -3.50 -0.26
CA LEU A 158 11.91 -3.97 -0.60
C LEU A 158 11.10 -2.93 -1.35
N THR A 159 11.13 -1.68 -0.90
CA THR A 159 10.45 -0.57 -1.55
C THR A 159 10.96 -0.33 -2.97
N TYR A 160 12.28 -0.33 -3.15
CA TYR A 160 12.89 -0.18 -4.48
C TYR A 160 12.53 -1.35 -5.39
N TYR A 161 12.73 -2.58 -4.90
CA TYR A 161 12.50 -3.80 -5.64
C TYR A 161 11.03 -3.95 -6.07
N HIS A 162 10.09 -3.55 -5.23
CA HIS A 162 8.66 -3.64 -5.55
C HIS A 162 8.03 -2.35 -6.09
N GLY A 163 8.84 -1.33 -6.40
CA GLY A 163 8.35 -0.06 -6.94
C GLY A 163 7.28 0.60 -6.06
N ALA A 164 7.48 0.53 -4.75
CA ALA A 164 6.59 1.05 -3.72
C ALA A 164 7.05 2.42 -3.23
N THR A 165 6.23 3.05 -2.39
CA THR A 165 6.58 4.22 -1.58
C THR A 165 6.85 3.77 -0.14
N LEU A 166 7.87 4.32 0.53
CA LEU A 166 8.14 4.06 1.95
C LEU A 166 7.82 5.30 2.79
N MET A 167 7.05 5.10 3.86
CA MET A 167 6.77 6.12 4.87
C MET A 167 6.97 5.52 6.27
N SER A 168 7.20 6.38 7.26
CA SER A 168 7.19 5.98 8.67
C SER A 168 6.19 6.84 9.44
N TYR A 169 5.59 6.25 10.47
CA TYR A 169 4.53 6.87 11.26
C TYR A 169 4.62 6.49 12.73
N SER A 170 4.27 7.42 13.61
CA SER A 170 4.04 7.22 15.04
C SER A 170 2.82 8.03 15.45
N GLU A 171 2.03 7.53 16.39
CA GLU A 171 0.87 8.26 16.94
C GLU A 171 1.25 9.62 17.54
N LYS A 172 2.48 9.73 18.06
CA LYS A 172 3.01 10.97 18.65
C LYS A 172 3.40 12.01 17.61
N GLN A 173 3.46 11.65 16.33
CA GLN A 173 3.86 12.54 15.23
C GLN A 173 2.73 12.62 14.20
N GLU A 174 1.99 13.72 14.22
CA GLU A 174 1.05 14.01 13.13
C GLU A 174 1.81 14.23 11.82
N SER A 175 1.64 13.29 10.88
CA SER A 175 2.23 13.40 9.55
C SER A 175 1.19 13.90 8.56
N VAL A 176 1.16 15.22 8.34
CA VAL A 176 0.37 15.86 7.26
C VAL A 176 0.71 15.22 5.91
N HIS A 177 1.99 14.86 5.72
CA HIS A 177 2.48 14.15 4.54
C HIS A 177 1.83 12.77 4.37
N LEU A 178 1.66 11.99 5.44
CA LEU A 178 1.00 10.69 5.35
C LEU A 178 -0.45 10.84 4.88
N ARG A 179 -1.17 11.84 5.39
CA ARG A 179 -2.54 12.13 4.95
C ARG A 179 -2.60 12.51 3.47
N ALA A 180 -1.67 13.35 3.01
CA ALA A 180 -1.57 13.73 1.59
C ALA A 180 -1.31 12.50 0.69
N ILE A 181 -0.40 11.61 1.10
CA ILE A 181 -0.10 10.38 0.35
C ILE A 181 -1.28 9.41 0.35
N ILE A 182 -1.96 9.20 1.47
CA ILE A 182 -3.16 8.35 1.52
C ILE A 182 -4.25 8.92 0.61
N ASN A 183 -4.44 10.25 0.61
CA ASN A 183 -5.38 10.89 -0.31
C ASN A 183 -4.98 10.69 -1.78
N HIS A 184 -3.69 10.75 -2.11
CA HIS A 184 -3.21 10.42 -3.46
C HIS A 184 -3.51 8.96 -3.81
N PHE A 185 -3.28 8.02 -2.90
CA PHE A 185 -3.56 6.59 -3.13
C PHE A 185 -5.06 6.29 -3.30
N LEU A 186 -5.92 7.07 -2.65
CA LEU A 186 -7.36 6.87 -2.64
C LEU A 186 -8.09 7.61 -3.77
N PHE A 187 -7.59 8.77 -4.20
CA PHE A 187 -8.27 9.68 -5.13
C PHE A 187 -7.40 10.16 -6.30
N ASP A 188 -6.19 9.64 -6.48
CA ASP A 188 -5.21 10.03 -7.52
C ASP A 188 -4.93 11.54 -7.56
N THR A 189 -4.83 12.16 -6.39
CA THR A 189 -4.65 13.61 -6.25
C THR A 189 -3.18 13.99 -6.35
N ALA A 190 -2.85 15.19 -6.86
CA ALA A 190 -1.48 15.68 -6.80
C ALA A 190 -0.94 15.66 -5.35
N LEU A 191 0.31 15.27 -5.17
CA LEU A 191 1.02 15.36 -3.91
C LEU A 191 1.34 16.85 -3.67
N SER A 192 0.57 17.51 -2.81
CA SER A 192 0.73 18.91 -2.39
C SER A 192 1.20 19.00 -0.95
#